data_AF-A0A3N5W5J7-F1
#
_entry.id   AF-A0A3N5W5J7-F1
#
_cell.length_a   1.000
_cell.length_b   1.000
_cell.length_c   1.000
_cell.angle_alpha   90.00
_cell.angle_beta   90.00
_cell.angle_gamma   90.00
#
_symmetry.space_group_name_H-M   'P 1'
#
loop_
_entity.id
_entity.type
_entity.pdbx_description
1 polymer ?
#
loop_
_entity_poly.entity_id
_entity_poly.type
_entity_poly.pdbx_seq_one_letter_code
_entity_poly.pdbx_strand_id
1 'polypeptide(L)'
;FGRYPLLEDSKGKVLSLPPVINSLETAIRPETTDVFLDVTGIEERPVEKALGTIVTSFAEIFRGARIEKVVVREEASVRETPDLSATETFLSAEGAERLIGVSLGPERTAELLRRMRHDAEPEGDRIRVSAAAYRNDILHEVDLIEDVAVAIGYDAIPRTLIPSFTLGRERPERVLARRVRETMLGLGFSEAMSLLLTNEKDLYENVRSVDPESSVRAENPASVEHRILRTALAPGLLRLLERNRGAGVGHRLFEVDDVVRLEAESPEPVEKLRAAAVVQGNAAGFAEIKSVVVALARELGKEFGFRPSADALFLEGRGADLYEGERKAGHAGEVHPEVIENFHLGLPVTLFEIELD
;
A
#
# COMPACT_ATOMS: atom_id res chain seq x y z
N PHE A 1 -28.75 -6.98 15.86
CA PHE A 1 -28.26 -7.29 17.22
C PHE A 1 -29.43 -7.12 18.20
N GLY A 2 -29.69 -8.10 19.08
CA GLY A 2 -30.88 -8.11 19.95
C GLY A 2 -30.58 -7.94 21.45
N ARG A 3 -29.32 -7.78 21.84
CA ARG A 3 -28.87 -7.59 23.22
C ARG A 3 -27.68 -6.64 23.25
N TYR A 4 -27.52 -5.93 24.36
CA TYR A 4 -26.39 -5.03 24.64
C TYR A 4 -25.69 -5.49 25.92
N PRO A 5 -24.35 -5.44 26.01
CA PRO A 5 -23.66 -5.75 27.24
C PRO A 5 -23.89 -4.62 28.25
N LEU A 6 -24.14 -4.97 29.51
CA LEU A 6 -24.44 -4.02 30.58
C LEU A 6 -23.77 -4.51 31.86
N LEU A 7 -23.07 -3.63 32.56
CA LEU A 7 -22.52 -3.91 33.88
C LEU A 7 -23.40 -3.27 34.94
N GLU A 8 -23.82 -4.06 35.93
CA GLU A 8 -24.67 -3.62 37.04
C GLU A 8 -24.09 -4.04 38.37
N ASP A 9 -24.33 -3.25 39.43
CA ASP A 9 -24.00 -3.63 40.79
C ASP A 9 -25.10 -4.49 41.45
N SER A 10 -24.87 -4.91 42.70
CA SER A 10 -25.83 -5.73 43.47
C SER A 10 -27.15 -5.03 43.81
N LYS A 11 -27.26 -3.70 43.58
CA LYS A 11 -28.48 -2.92 43.75
C LYS A 11 -29.20 -2.67 42.42
N GLY A 12 -28.73 -3.26 41.32
CA GLY A 12 -29.28 -3.07 39.97
C GLY A 12 -28.94 -1.71 39.37
N LYS A 13 -27.89 -1.04 39.88
CA LYS A 13 -27.45 0.25 39.33
C LYS A 13 -26.49 -0.01 38.17
N VAL A 14 -26.76 0.64 37.03
CA VAL A 14 -25.90 0.57 35.86
C VAL A 14 -24.56 1.27 36.11
N LEU A 15 -23.48 0.52 35.90
CA LEU A 15 -22.10 0.98 35.96
C LEU A 15 -21.62 1.45 34.58
N SER A 16 -21.84 0.63 33.55
CA SER A 16 -21.44 0.93 32.17
C SER A 16 -22.31 0.18 31.15
N LEU A 17 -22.39 0.76 29.94
CA LEU A 17 -22.92 0.14 28.73
C LEU A 17 -21.77 0.04 27.71
N PRO A 18 -20.94 -1.01 27.77
CA PRO A 18 -19.85 -1.16 26.81
C PRO A 18 -20.35 -1.28 25.37
N PRO A 19 -19.60 -0.81 24.37
CA PRO A 19 -18.43 0.05 24.45
C PRO A 19 -18.78 1.55 24.45
N VAL A 20 -20.02 1.92 24.80
CA VAL A 20 -20.60 3.24 24.49
C VAL A 20 -20.29 4.28 25.57
N ILE A 21 -20.69 4.04 26.82
CA ILE A 21 -20.63 5.04 27.88
C ILE A 21 -20.65 4.44 29.29
N ASN A 22 -20.03 5.14 30.23
CA ASN A 22 -20.05 4.83 31.66
C ASN A 22 -21.04 5.72 32.41
N SER A 23 -21.52 5.25 33.56
CA SER A 23 -22.43 6.00 34.42
C SER A 23 -21.77 7.23 35.03
N LEU A 24 -22.48 8.36 35.06
CA LEU A 24 -22.02 9.58 35.75
C LEU A 24 -21.87 9.37 37.26
N GLU A 25 -22.61 8.43 37.82
CA GLU A 25 -22.59 8.17 39.26
C GLU A 25 -21.35 7.39 39.72
N THR A 26 -20.65 6.71 38.80
CA THR A 26 -19.37 6.02 39.06
C THR A 26 -18.19 6.75 38.42
N ALA A 27 -18.39 8.01 38.03
CA ALA A 27 -17.34 8.85 37.48
C ALA A 27 -16.21 9.05 38.51
N ILE A 28 -14.97 8.85 38.07
CA ILE A 28 -13.76 9.13 38.85
C ILE A 28 -13.60 10.65 39.00
N ARG A 29 -13.31 11.12 40.22
CA ARG A 29 -13.14 12.53 40.59
C ARG A 29 -11.81 12.72 41.32
N PRO A 30 -11.31 13.97 41.47
CA PRO A 30 -10.07 14.23 42.21
C PRO A 30 -10.06 13.69 43.64
N GLU A 31 -11.22 13.59 44.28
CA GLU A 31 -11.41 13.04 45.62
C GLU A 31 -11.54 11.50 45.68
N THR A 32 -11.55 10.80 44.54
CA THR A 32 -11.69 9.34 44.50
C THR A 32 -10.45 8.67 45.10
N THR A 33 -10.68 7.80 46.10
CA THR A 33 -9.62 7.03 46.78
C THR A 33 -9.47 5.62 46.24
N ASP A 34 -10.59 4.99 45.88
CA ASP A 34 -10.66 3.60 45.46
C ASP A 34 -11.26 3.53 44.06
N VAL A 35 -10.61 2.79 43.16
CA VAL A 35 -11.00 2.68 41.75
C VAL A 35 -11.26 1.21 41.42
N PHE A 36 -12.48 0.92 40.98
CA PHE A 36 -12.83 -0.36 40.36
C PHE A 36 -12.56 -0.25 38.86
N LEU A 37 -11.78 -1.18 38.31
CA LEU A 37 -11.43 -1.22 36.89
C LEU A 37 -12.09 -2.42 36.23
N ASP A 38 -12.95 -2.15 35.26
CA ASP A 38 -13.47 -3.15 34.33
C ASP A 38 -12.86 -2.96 32.94
N VAL A 39 -12.58 -4.08 32.28
CA VAL A 39 -12.17 -4.12 30.87
C VAL A 39 -12.99 -5.20 30.20
N THR A 40 -13.74 -4.82 29.16
CA THR A 40 -14.62 -5.73 28.41
C THR A 40 -14.17 -5.81 26.96
N GLY A 41 -14.21 -6.99 26.37
CA GLY A 41 -13.84 -7.21 24.97
C GLY A 41 -14.33 -8.56 24.47
N ILE A 42 -14.14 -8.79 23.17
CA ILE A 42 -14.54 -10.05 22.51
C ILE A 42 -13.46 -11.14 22.63
N GLU A 43 -12.24 -10.77 23.02
CA GLU A 43 -11.11 -11.67 23.18
C GLU A 43 -10.48 -11.46 24.56
N GLU A 44 -10.18 -12.56 25.25
CA GLU A 44 -9.66 -12.58 26.62
C GLU A 44 -8.26 -11.96 26.71
N ARG A 45 -7.37 -12.35 25.80
CA ARG A 45 -5.97 -11.91 25.84
C ARG A 45 -5.81 -10.37 25.76
N PRO A 46 -6.44 -9.63 24.81
CA PRO A 46 -6.39 -8.17 24.82
C PRO A 46 -7.00 -7.55 26.09
N VAL A 47 -8.05 -8.15 26.64
CA VAL A 47 -8.71 -7.68 27.87
C VAL A 47 -7.77 -7.78 29.06
N GLU A 48 -7.15 -8.94 29.28
CA GLU A 48 -6.20 -9.16 30.38
C GLU A 48 -4.98 -8.26 30.25
N LYS A 49 -4.44 -8.14 29.03
CA LYS A 49 -3.29 -7.26 28.74
C LYS A 49 -3.61 -5.79 29.03
N ALA A 50 -4.76 -5.30 28.57
CA ALA A 50 -5.17 -3.93 28.82
C ALA A 50 -5.41 -3.68 30.32
N LEU A 51 -6.05 -4.60 31.02
CA LEU A 51 -6.23 -4.52 32.46
C LEU A 51 -4.87 -4.48 33.19
N GLY A 52 -3.96 -5.40 32.85
CA GLY A 52 -2.61 -5.44 33.41
C GLY A 52 -1.85 -4.13 33.19
N THR A 53 -1.88 -3.57 31.98
CA THR A 53 -1.27 -2.27 31.68
C THR A 53 -1.88 -1.13 32.49
N ILE A 54 -3.21 -1.03 32.57
CA ILE A 54 -3.88 0.04 33.32
C ILE A 54 -3.54 -0.07 34.81
N VAL A 55 -3.69 -1.26 35.40
CA VAL A 55 -3.45 -1.49 36.83
C VAL A 55 -2.00 -1.18 37.21
N THR A 56 -1.03 -1.67 36.43
CA THR A 56 0.40 -1.42 36.70
C THR A 56 0.76 0.05 36.51
N SER A 57 0.16 0.74 35.54
CA SER A 57 0.34 2.20 35.37
C SER A 57 -0.20 2.99 36.56
N PHE A 58 -1.37 2.62 37.09
CA PHE A 58 -1.91 3.24 38.31
C PHE A 58 -0.97 3.04 39.51
N ALA A 59 -0.42 1.83 39.68
CA ALA A 59 0.52 1.54 40.75
C ALA A 59 1.84 2.32 40.62
N GLU A 60 2.33 2.58 39.40
CA GLU A 60 3.53 3.41 39.17
C GLU A 60 3.27 4.89 39.48
N ILE A 61 2.12 5.43 39.05
CA ILE A 61 1.74 6.84 39.24
C ILE A 61 1.43 7.14 40.71
N PHE A 62 0.59 6.32 41.34
CA PHE A 62 0.13 6.51 42.71
C PHE A 62 0.96 5.67 43.67
N ARG A 63 2.17 6.14 44.00
CA ARG A 63 3.07 5.42 44.91
C ARG A 63 2.39 5.05 46.23
N GLY A 64 2.38 3.76 46.55
CA GLY A 64 1.72 3.22 47.75
C GLY A 64 0.27 2.76 47.53
N ALA A 65 -0.29 2.93 46.33
CA ALA A 65 -1.54 2.31 45.94
C ALA A 65 -1.44 0.78 46.06
N ARG A 66 -2.55 0.16 46.49
CA ARG A 66 -2.66 -1.29 46.62
C ARG A 66 -3.50 -1.82 45.47
N ILE A 67 -3.00 -2.87 44.83
CA ILE A 67 -3.75 -3.60 43.81
C ILE A 67 -4.52 -4.70 44.53
N GLU A 68 -5.85 -4.64 44.47
CA GLU A 68 -6.72 -5.69 44.96
C GLU A 68 -7.22 -6.55 43.79
N LYS A 69 -7.27 -7.87 43.99
CA LYS A 69 -7.79 -8.80 43.00
C LYS A 69 -9.31 -8.91 43.11
N VAL A 70 -9.97 -9.04 41.96
CA VAL A 70 -11.40 -9.28 41.82
C VAL A 70 -11.63 -10.72 41.39
N VAL A 71 -12.62 -11.38 42.00
CA VAL A 71 -13.04 -12.73 41.58
C VAL A 71 -14.10 -12.60 40.48
N VAL A 72 -13.77 -13.03 39.28
CA VAL A 72 -14.71 -13.13 38.16
C VAL A 72 -15.27 -14.54 38.13
N ARG A 73 -16.61 -14.66 38.20
CA ARG A 73 -17.33 -15.94 38.17
C ARG A 73 -18.15 -16.01 36.90
N GLU A 74 -17.84 -16.99 36.07
CA GLU A 74 -18.61 -17.39 34.89
C GLU A 74 -19.26 -18.76 35.16
N GLU A 75 -20.22 -19.19 34.35
CA GLU A 75 -20.98 -20.44 34.59
C GLU A 75 -20.09 -21.69 34.75
N ALA A 76 -18.91 -21.69 34.11
CA ALA A 76 -17.97 -22.81 34.12
C ALA A 76 -16.57 -22.47 34.66
N SER A 77 -16.31 -21.21 35.08
CA SER A 77 -14.97 -20.76 35.46
C SER A 77 -15.02 -19.80 36.65
N VAL A 78 -14.00 -19.86 37.50
CA VAL A 78 -13.75 -18.86 38.54
C VAL A 78 -12.30 -18.45 38.41
N ARG A 79 -12.04 -17.17 38.20
CA ARG A 79 -10.68 -16.61 38.09
C ARG A 79 -10.51 -15.40 38.98
N GLU A 80 -9.28 -15.20 39.47
CA GLU A 80 -8.88 -13.98 40.17
C GLU A 80 -8.10 -13.09 39.20
N THR A 81 -8.49 -11.82 39.10
CA THR A 81 -7.91 -10.86 38.15
C THR A 81 -7.53 -9.55 38.87
N PRO A 82 -6.47 -8.83 38.46
CA PRO A 82 -5.52 -9.19 37.40
C PRO A 82 -4.54 -10.29 37.83
N ASP A 83 -4.17 -11.14 36.87
CA ASP A 83 -2.94 -11.91 36.97
C ASP A 83 -1.77 -11.02 36.51
N LEU A 84 -0.84 -10.77 37.43
CA LEU A 84 0.35 -9.97 37.18
C LEU A 84 1.63 -10.81 37.26
N SER A 85 1.49 -12.13 37.09
CA SER A 85 2.64 -13.03 37.00
C SER A 85 3.54 -12.64 35.83
N ALA A 86 4.84 -12.66 36.06
CA ALA A 86 5.81 -12.41 35.01
C ALA A 86 5.90 -13.62 34.08
N THR A 87 6.14 -13.35 32.80
CA THR A 87 6.38 -14.40 31.81
C THR A 87 7.87 -14.70 31.75
N GLU A 88 8.24 -15.95 32.07
CA GLU A 88 9.61 -16.41 31.90
C GLU A 88 9.88 -16.79 30.44
N THR A 89 11.02 -16.33 29.93
CA THR A 89 11.52 -16.62 28.59
C THR A 89 13.06 -16.65 28.60
N PHE A 90 13.66 -17.09 27.50
CA PHE A 90 15.11 -17.23 27.37
C PHE A 90 15.62 -16.57 26.11
N LEU A 91 16.79 -15.95 26.21
CA LEU A 91 17.53 -15.37 25.09
C LEU A 91 18.89 -16.06 24.95
N SER A 92 19.23 -16.49 23.74
CA SER A 92 20.57 -16.93 23.36
C SER A 92 21.49 -15.73 23.20
N ALA A 93 22.61 -15.70 23.93
CA ALA A 93 23.60 -14.65 23.77
C ALA A 93 24.16 -14.64 22.34
N GLU A 94 24.55 -15.81 21.82
CA GLU A 94 25.02 -15.96 20.42
C GLU A 94 23.94 -15.54 19.41
N GLY A 95 22.67 -15.82 19.69
CA GLY A 95 21.54 -15.40 18.85
C GLY A 95 21.44 -13.89 18.75
N ALA A 96 21.54 -13.19 19.89
CA ALA A 96 21.56 -11.73 19.95
C ALA A 96 22.78 -11.16 19.21
N GLU A 97 23.98 -11.69 19.45
CA GLU A 97 25.20 -11.22 18.80
C GLU A 97 25.15 -11.37 17.28
N ARG A 98 24.64 -12.51 16.80
CA ARG A 98 24.51 -12.77 15.36
C ARG A 98 23.53 -11.81 14.69
N LEU A 99 22.41 -11.51 15.35
CA LEU A 99 21.38 -10.64 14.76
C LEU A 99 21.74 -9.15 14.87
N ILE A 100 22.34 -8.73 15.98
CA ILE A 100 22.78 -7.34 16.20
C ILE A 100 24.08 -7.03 15.46
N GLY A 101 24.98 -8.01 15.33
CA GLY A 101 26.31 -7.85 14.73
C GLY A 101 27.36 -7.31 15.70
N VAL A 102 27.13 -7.42 17.01
CA VAL A 102 28.07 -6.98 18.08
C VAL A 102 28.27 -8.13 19.05
N SER A 103 29.52 -8.42 19.42
CA SER A 103 29.81 -9.40 20.48
C SER A 103 29.62 -8.76 21.86
N LEU A 104 28.83 -9.39 22.72
CA LEU A 104 28.37 -8.86 24.00
C LEU A 104 28.69 -9.81 25.15
N GLY A 105 28.48 -11.11 24.96
CA GLY A 105 28.49 -12.14 26.00
C GLY A 105 27.21 -12.15 26.86
N PRO A 106 26.95 -13.23 27.61
CA PRO A 106 25.75 -13.37 28.45
C PRO A 106 25.60 -12.27 29.52
N GLU A 107 26.70 -11.88 30.19
CA GLU A 107 26.68 -10.92 31.29
C GLU A 107 26.28 -9.52 30.83
N ARG A 108 26.88 -9.05 29.73
CA ARG A 108 26.56 -7.74 29.15
C ARG A 108 25.15 -7.72 28.58
N THR A 109 24.72 -8.81 27.95
CA THR A 109 23.36 -8.94 27.42
C THR A 109 22.32 -8.85 28.53
N ALA A 110 22.53 -9.54 29.65
CA ALA A 110 21.66 -9.43 30.83
C ALA A 110 21.67 -8.01 31.43
N GLU A 111 22.82 -7.34 31.50
CA GLU A 111 22.91 -5.93 31.95
C GLU A 111 22.08 -4.99 31.06
N LEU A 112 22.16 -5.16 29.74
CA LEU A 112 21.41 -4.36 28.77
C LEU A 112 19.89 -4.60 28.90
N LEU A 113 19.47 -5.84 29.06
CA LEU A 113 18.05 -6.18 29.28
C LEU A 113 17.51 -5.57 30.59
N ARG A 114 18.31 -5.54 31.67
CA ARG A 114 17.91 -4.86 32.92
C ARG A 114 17.71 -3.36 32.73
N ARG A 115 18.50 -2.71 31.87
CA ARG A 115 18.27 -1.30 31.51
C ARG A 115 16.95 -1.08 30.78
N MET A 116 16.40 -2.12 30.15
CA MET A 116 15.09 -2.14 29.48
C MET A 116 13.96 -2.65 30.39
N ARG A 117 14.17 -2.64 31.71
CA ARG A 117 13.20 -3.08 32.74
C ARG A 117 12.82 -4.56 32.69
N HIS A 118 13.72 -5.41 32.21
CA HIS A 118 13.58 -6.86 32.36
C HIS A 118 14.37 -7.37 33.56
N ASP A 119 13.78 -8.30 34.30
CA ASP A 119 14.52 -9.08 35.29
C ASP A 119 15.28 -10.18 34.54
N ALA A 120 16.56 -9.92 34.24
CA ALA A 120 17.39 -10.80 33.41
C ALA A 120 18.58 -11.34 34.21
N GLU A 121 18.89 -12.63 34.07
CA GLU A 121 20.05 -13.28 34.70
C GLU A 121 20.79 -14.19 33.70
N PRO A 122 22.14 -14.16 33.69
CA PRO A 122 22.91 -15.08 32.86
C PRO A 122 22.82 -16.51 33.42
N GLU A 123 22.57 -17.47 32.53
CA GLU A 123 22.47 -18.90 32.82
C GLU A 123 23.25 -19.69 31.75
N GLY A 124 24.56 -19.84 31.98
CA GLY A 124 25.48 -20.40 30.99
C GLY A 124 25.56 -19.51 29.75
N ASP A 125 25.25 -20.08 28.58
CA ASP A 125 25.28 -19.37 27.29
C ASP A 125 23.96 -18.63 26.96
N ARG A 126 23.00 -18.63 27.89
CA ARG A 126 21.69 -17.99 27.74
C ARG A 126 21.44 -16.96 28.82
N ILE A 127 20.42 -16.14 28.60
CA ILE A 127 19.89 -15.19 29.56
C ILE A 127 18.47 -15.64 29.88
N ARG A 128 18.21 -15.96 31.14
CA ARG A 128 16.84 -16.13 31.65
C ARG A 128 16.25 -14.75 31.84
N VAL A 129 15.07 -14.51 31.27
CA VAL A 129 14.40 -13.22 31.32
C VAL A 129 12.99 -13.41 31.87
N SER A 130 12.68 -12.66 32.92
CA SER A 130 11.36 -12.54 33.48
C SER A 130 10.75 -11.21 33.01
N ALA A 131 9.89 -11.29 32.01
CA ALA A 131 9.20 -10.14 31.46
C ALA A 131 7.98 -9.82 32.33
N ALA A 132 7.92 -8.59 32.85
CA ALA A 132 6.80 -8.16 33.69
C ALA A 132 5.47 -8.23 32.93
N ALA A 133 4.35 -8.44 33.63
CA ALA A 133 3.02 -8.62 33.04
C ALA A 133 2.54 -7.46 32.15
N TYR A 134 3.14 -6.27 32.27
CA TYR A 134 2.84 -5.12 31.41
C TYR A 134 3.64 -5.10 30.10
N ARG A 135 4.70 -5.91 29.95
CA ARG A 135 5.50 -6.09 28.73
C ARG A 135 4.79 -7.05 27.78
N ASN A 136 3.64 -6.61 27.30
CA ASN A 136 2.74 -7.36 26.43
C ASN A 136 3.28 -7.60 25.01
N ASP A 137 4.36 -6.90 24.67
CA ASP A 137 5.07 -6.90 23.40
C ASP A 137 6.09 -8.04 23.28
N ILE A 138 6.54 -8.64 24.40
CA ILE A 138 7.52 -9.74 24.38
C ILE A 138 6.81 -11.06 24.03
N LEU A 139 6.90 -11.48 22.78
CA LEU A 139 6.27 -12.69 22.24
C LEU A 139 7.29 -13.72 21.74
N HIS A 140 8.47 -13.25 21.37
CA HIS A 140 9.56 -14.03 20.82
C HIS A 140 10.89 -13.54 21.39
N GLU A 141 11.91 -14.40 21.32
CA GLU A 141 13.29 -14.05 21.62
C GLU A 141 13.78 -12.79 20.86
N VAL A 142 13.22 -12.51 19.68
CA VAL A 142 13.66 -11.38 18.84
C VAL A 142 13.26 -10.03 19.46
N ASP A 143 12.16 -9.97 20.19
CA ASP A 143 11.72 -8.76 20.89
C ASP A 143 12.72 -8.39 22.02
N LEU A 144 13.34 -9.41 22.64
CA LEU A 144 14.42 -9.21 23.60
C LEU A 144 15.72 -8.75 22.92
N ILE A 145 16.01 -9.26 21.72
CA ILE A 145 17.16 -8.82 20.93
C ILE A 145 17.00 -7.35 20.53
N GLU A 146 15.79 -6.92 20.17
CA GLU A 146 15.47 -5.51 19.93
C GLU A 146 15.78 -4.67 21.17
N ASP A 147 15.31 -5.06 22.34
CA ASP A 147 15.58 -4.35 23.60
C ASP A 147 17.08 -4.27 23.91
N VAL A 148 17.85 -5.34 23.65
CA VAL A 148 19.32 -5.30 23.77
C VAL A 148 19.92 -4.27 22.81
N ALA A 149 19.46 -4.22 21.56
CA ALA A 149 19.92 -3.28 20.55
C ALA A 149 19.56 -1.82 20.90
N VAL A 150 18.35 -1.59 21.43
CA VAL A 150 17.91 -0.27 21.94
C VAL A 150 18.77 0.16 23.14
N ALA A 151 19.07 -0.75 24.06
CA ALA A 151 19.92 -0.47 25.22
C ALA A 151 21.38 -0.15 24.85
N ILE A 152 21.89 -0.75 23.76
CA ILE A 152 23.18 -0.38 23.16
C ILE A 152 23.09 1.02 22.54
N GLY A 153 21.96 1.31 21.88
CA GLY A 153 21.74 2.47 21.04
C GLY A 153 22.16 2.18 19.60
N TYR A 154 21.24 2.34 18.65
CA TYR A 154 21.47 1.96 17.25
C TYR A 154 22.68 2.65 16.61
N ASP A 155 22.99 3.88 17.01
CA ASP A 155 24.16 4.62 16.51
C ASP A 155 25.50 3.99 16.93
N ALA A 156 25.52 3.21 18.01
CA ALA A 156 26.71 2.52 18.49
C ALA A 156 26.95 1.17 17.79
N ILE A 157 25.96 0.66 17.03
CA ILE A 157 26.08 -0.60 16.29
C ILE A 157 26.92 -0.35 15.02
N PRO A 158 28.07 -1.05 14.82
CA PRO A 158 28.92 -0.83 13.65
C PRO A 158 28.20 -1.16 12.35
N ARG A 159 28.25 -0.23 11.39
CA ARG A 159 27.75 -0.47 10.04
C ARG A 159 28.71 -1.39 9.30
N THR A 160 28.19 -2.51 8.79
CA THR A 160 28.97 -3.47 8.00
C THR A 160 28.32 -3.64 6.63
N LEU A 161 29.15 -3.95 5.62
CA LEU A 161 28.63 -4.39 4.33
C LEU A 161 28.29 -5.87 4.41
N ILE A 162 27.15 -6.25 3.85
CA ILE A 162 26.77 -7.67 3.74
C ILE A 162 27.83 -8.36 2.86
N PRO A 163 28.44 -9.47 3.31
CA PRO A 163 29.47 -10.18 2.56
C PRO A 163 28.86 -11.05 1.44
N SER A 164 27.96 -10.48 0.64
CA SER A 164 27.32 -11.12 -0.51
C SER A 164 27.59 -10.29 -1.76
N PHE A 165 28.13 -10.95 -2.79
CA PHE A 165 28.39 -10.33 -4.08
C PHE A 165 27.27 -10.68 -5.06
N THR A 166 26.56 -9.67 -5.54
CA THR A 166 25.55 -9.81 -6.60
C THR A 166 25.79 -8.76 -7.69
N LEU A 167 25.41 -9.08 -8.92
CA LEU A 167 25.46 -8.13 -10.05
C LEU A 167 24.05 -7.64 -10.34
N GLY A 168 23.82 -6.35 -10.15
CA GLY A 168 22.57 -5.70 -10.55
C GLY A 168 22.41 -5.71 -12.07
N ARG A 169 21.20 -6.01 -12.54
CA ARG A 169 20.82 -5.91 -13.96
C ARG A 169 19.46 -5.24 -14.07
N GLU A 170 19.31 -4.37 -15.07
CA GLU A 170 18.02 -3.79 -15.41
C GLU A 170 17.12 -4.86 -16.02
N ARG A 171 15.83 -4.83 -15.68
CA ARG A 171 14.84 -5.72 -16.27
C ARG A 171 14.66 -5.42 -17.77
N PRO A 172 14.52 -6.43 -18.66
CA PRO A 172 14.41 -6.21 -20.10
C PRO A 172 13.32 -5.23 -20.50
N GLU A 173 12.18 -5.25 -19.81
CA GLU A 173 11.02 -4.39 -20.08
C GLU A 173 11.35 -2.92 -19.77
N ARG A 174 12.19 -2.67 -18.75
CA ARG A 174 12.63 -1.32 -18.38
C ARG A 174 13.69 -0.78 -19.36
N VAL A 175 14.57 -1.66 -19.87
CA VAL A 175 15.47 -1.31 -20.99
C VAL A 175 14.66 -0.89 -22.21
N LEU A 176 13.59 -1.63 -22.54
CA LEU A 176 12.70 -1.31 -23.66
C LEU A 176 11.98 0.02 -23.44
N ALA A 177 11.38 0.23 -22.26
CA ALA A 177 10.71 1.48 -21.92
C ALA A 177 11.65 2.70 -22.03
N ARG A 178 12.90 2.55 -21.57
CA ARG A 178 13.91 3.62 -21.67
C ARG A 178 14.23 3.96 -23.13
N ARG A 179 14.37 2.96 -24.02
CA ARG A 179 14.57 3.21 -25.47
C ARG A 179 13.39 3.96 -26.08
N VAL A 180 12.15 3.62 -25.73
CA VAL A 180 10.97 4.36 -26.20
C VAL A 180 11.03 5.81 -25.73
N ARG A 181 11.33 6.06 -24.45
CA ARG A 181 11.46 7.43 -23.91
C ARG A 181 12.52 8.24 -24.66
N GLU A 182 13.72 7.71 -24.80
CA GLU A 182 14.82 8.37 -25.52
C GLU A 182 14.42 8.70 -26.97
N THR A 183 13.73 7.78 -27.65
CA THR A 183 13.24 7.98 -29.02
C THR A 183 12.20 9.10 -29.09
N MET A 184 11.17 9.05 -28.24
CA MET A 184 10.06 10.00 -28.26
C MET A 184 10.51 11.41 -27.89
N LEU A 185 11.43 11.54 -26.93
CA LEU A 185 12.10 12.81 -26.62
C LEU A 185 12.87 13.36 -27.82
N GLY A 186 13.62 12.50 -28.52
CA GLY A 186 14.34 12.86 -29.75
C GLY A 186 13.41 13.31 -30.90
N LEU A 187 12.19 12.80 -30.94
CA LEU A 187 11.14 13.20 -31.89
C LEU A 187 10.39 14.48 -31.46
N GLY A 188 10.78 15.10 -30.34
CA GLY A 188 10.22 16.37 -29.86
C GLY A 188 8.93 16.22 -29.08
N PHE A 189 8.62 15.04 -28.55
CA PHE A 189 7.50 14.85 -27.62
C PHE A 189 7.95 15.13 -26.18
N SER A 190 7.01 15.54 -25.34
CA SER A 190 7.18 15.66 -23.89
C SER A 190 6.56 14.46 -23.19
N GLU A 191 7.28 13.86 -22.25
CA GLU A 191 6.75 12.73 -21.48
C GLU A 191 5.71 13.24 -20.48
N ALA A 192 4.59 12.53 -20.42
CA ALA A 192 3.52 12.73 -19.48
C ALA A 192 3.35 11.47 -18.62
N MET A 193 2.85 11.67 -17.41
CA MET A 193 2.51 10.59 -16.48
C MET A 193 1.06 10.78 -16.05
N SER A 194 0.17 9.93 -16.55
CA SER A 194 -1.22 9.90 -16.13
C SER A 194 -1.41 9.01 -14.91
N LEU A 195 -2.56 9.12 -14.24
CA LEU A 195 -2.87 8.28 -13.10
C LEU A 195 -3.24 6.88 -13.58
N LEU A 196 -2.77 5.85 -12.86
CA LEU A 196 -3.16 4.46 -13.10
C LEU A 196 -4.66 4.23 -12.86
N LEU A 197 -5.22 4.93 -11.87
CA LEU A 197 -6.65 4.91 -11.57
C LEU A 197 -7.38 5.98 -12.38
N THR A 198 -8.52 5.57 -12.96
CA THR A 198 -9.41 6.40 -13.77
C THR A 198 -10.87 5.99 -13.52
N ASN A 199 -11.75 6.38 -14.42
CA ASN A 199 -13.18 6.10 -14.40
C ASN A 199 -13.64 5.50 -15.74
N GLU A 200 -14.78 4.79 -15.71
CA GLU A 200 -15.36 4.12 -16.86
C GLU A 200 -15.70 5.10 -17.99
N LYS A 201 -16.11 6.32 -17.64
CA LYS A 201 -16.49 7.35 -18.60
C LYS A 201 -15.30 7.79 -19.45
N ASP A 202 -14.16 8.12 -18.85
CA ASP A 202 -12.96 8.51 -19.60
C ASP A 202 -12.37 7.31 -20.36
N LEU A 203 -12.32 6.13 -19.74
CA LEU A 203 -11.69 4.95 -20.32
C LEU A 203 -12.49 4.31 -21.46
N TYR A 204 -13.83 4.41 -21.44
CA TYR A 204 -14.70 3.71 -22.38
C TYR A 204 -15.68 4.64 -23.10
N GLU A 205 -16.51 5.39 -22.39
CA GLU A 205 -17.59 6.19 -23.00
C GLU A 205 -17.02 7.31 -23.88
N ASN A 206 -16.12 8.12 -23.34
CA ASN A 206 -15.58 9.29 -24.03
C ASN A 206 -14.74 8.91 -25.26
N VAL A 207 -14.09 7.75 -25.24
CA VAL A 207 -13.31 7.19 -26.37
C VAL A 207 -14.11 6.26 -27.28
N ARG A 208 -15.41 6.06 -27.02
CA ARG A 208 -16.31 5.22 -27.82
C ARG A 208 -15.87 3.74 -27.90
N SER A 209 -15.29 3.24 -26.82
CA SER A 209 -14.86 1.84 -26.68
C SER A 209 -15.97 0.98 -26.04
N VAL A 210 -16.03 -0.30 -26.41
CA VAL A 210 -17.13 -1.23 -26.07
C VAL A 210 -16.73 -2.35 -25.09
N ASP A 211 -15.61 -2.21 -24.37
CA ASP A 211 -15.08 -3.28 -23.51
C ASP A 211 -14.90 -2.88 -22.02
N PRO A 212 -15.97 -2.52 -21.28
CA PRO A 212 -15.88 -2.10 -19.89
C PRO A 212 -15.57 -3.24 -18.89
N GLU A 213 -15.59 -4.49 -19.35
CA GLU A 213 -15.42 -5.68 -18.51
C GLU A 213 -13.95 -6.09 -18.35
N SER A 214 -13.03 -5.52 -19.13
CA SER A 214 -11.59 -5.76 -19.01
C SER A 214 -10.90 -4.95 -17.89
N SER A 215 -11.62 -4.08 -17.18
CA SER A 215 -11.06 -3.25 -16.10
C SER A 215 -11.21 -3.89 -14.72
N VAL A 216 -10.13 -3.81 -13.92
CA VAL A 216 -10.19 -4.05 -12.48
C VAL A 216 -10.88 -2.88 -11.79
N ARG A 217 -11.87 -3.16 -10.93
CA ARG A 217 -12.66 -2.15 -10.21
C ARG A 217 -12.37 -2.19 -8.71
N ALA A 218 -12.14 -1.03 -8.11
CA ALA A 218 -12.08 -0.89 -6.66
C ALA A 218 -13.48 -1.07 -6.05
N GLU A 219 -13.59 -1.89 -5.00
CA GLU A 219 -14.87 -2.15 -4.32
C GLU A 219 -15.39 -0.91 -3.57
N ASN A 220 -14.50 -0.21 -2.86
CA ASN A 220 -14.82 0.97 -2.06
C ASN A 220 -13.94 2.15 -2.47
N PRO A 221 -14.16 2.75 -3.66
CA PRO A 221 -13.33 3.84 -4.14
C PRO A 221 -13.59 5.12 -3.33
N ALA A 222 -12.53 5.88 -3.06
CA ALA A 222 -12.65 7.19 -2.40
C ALA A 222 -13.35 8.23 -3.29
N SER A 223 -13.31 8.06 -4.62
CA SER A 223 -13.98 8.93 -5.60
C SER A 223 -14.31 8.16 -6.88
N VAL A 224 -15.39 8.58 -7.56
CA VAL A 224 -15.80 8.03 -8.87
C VAL A 224 -14.73 8.22 -9.94
N GLU A 225 -13.93 9.30 -9.84
CA GLU A 225 -12.85 9.60 -10.80
C GLU A 225 -11.69 8.58 -10.77
N HIS A 226 -11.58 7.78 -9.70
CA HIS A 226 -10.48 6.83 -9.47
C HIS A 226 -11.02 5.45 -9.07
N ARG A 227 -12.01 4.96 -9.83
CA ARG A 227 -12.73 3.72 -9.54
C ARG A 227 -12.11 2.48 -10.18
N ILE A 228 -11.47 2.63 -11.34
CA ILE A 228 -10.98 1.50 -12.13
C ILE A 228 -9.51 1.70 -12.51
N LEU A 229 -8.80 0.59 -12.74
CA LEU A 229 -7.46 0.64 -13.33
C LEU A 229 -7.57 0.86 -14.85
N ARG A 230 -6.69 1.70 -15.39
CA ARG A 230 -6.61 1.99 -16.83
C ARG A 230 -6.21 0.73 -17.61
N THR A 231 -6.91 0.48 -18.72
CA THR A 231 -6.63 -0.60 -19.68
C THR A 231 -5.97 -0.07 -20.96
N ALA A 232 -5.78 1.24 -21.05
CA ALA A 232 -5.17 2.00 -22.13
C ALA A 232 -4.55 3.31 -21.59
N LEU A 233 -3.55 3.85 -22.29
CA LEU A 233 -2.87 5.10 -21.91
C LEU A 233 -3.49 6.32 -22.60
N ALA A 234 -3.98 6.15 -23.82
CA ALA A 234 -4.55 7.23 -24.64
C ALA A 234 -5.60 8.08 -23.92
N PRO A 235 -6.58 7.53 -23.17
CA PRO A 235 -7.56 8.36 -22.43
C PRO A 235 -6.92 9.30 -21.41
N GLY A 236 -5.87 8.86 -20.72
CA GLY A 236 -5.12 9.66 -19.77
C GLY A 236 -4.42 10.84 -20.46
N LEU A 237 -3.81 10.60 -21.62
CA LEU A 237 -3.20 11.65 -22.44
C LEU A 237 -4.22 12.65 -22.97
N LEU A 238 -5.41 12.21 -23.41
CA LEU A 238 -6.50 13.09 -23.84
C LEU A 238 -7.00 13.96 -22.66
N ARG A 239 -7.15 13.36 -21.47
CA ARG A 239 -7.52 14.10 -20.26
C ARG A 239 -6.47 15.15 -19.87
N LEU A 240 -5.19 14.85 -20.07
CA LEU A 240 -4.11 15.80 -19.84
C LEU A 240 -4.12 16.96 -20.85
N LEU A 241 -4.43 16.71 -22.12
CA LEU A 241 -4.63 17.78 -23.10
C LEU A 241 -5.78 18.70 -22.67
N GLU A 242 -6.90 18.14 -22.21
CA GLU A 242 -8.05 18.89 -21.71
C GLU A 242 -7.66 19.85 -20.57
N ARG A 243 -6.96 19.32 -19.56
CA ARG A 243 -6.50 20.10 -18.38
C ARG A 243 -5.48 21.19 -18.75
N ASN A 244 -4.77 21.04 -19.87
CA ASN A 244 -3.73 21.96 -20.32
C ASN A 244 -4.16 22.89 -21.46
N ARG A 245 -5.46 23.00 -21.77
CA ARG A 245 -5.93 23.89 -22.84
C ARG A 245 -5.55 25.36 -22.67
N GLY A 246 -5.27 25.81 -21.45
CA GLY A 246 -4.76 27.16 -21.17
C GLY A 246 -3.27 27.37 -21.45
N ALA A 247 -2.50 26.32 -21.71
CA ALA A 247 -1.04 26.36 -21.83
C ALA A 247 -0.52 26.59 -23.27
N GLY A 248 -1.43 26.74 -24.25
CA GLY A 248 -1.09 26.97 -25.65
C GLY A 248 -1.70 25.91 -26.57
N VAL A 249 -1.19 25.85 -27.81
CA VAL A 249 -1.60 24.89 -28.83
C VAL A 249 -0.40 24.12 -29.35
N GLY A 250 -0.61 22.97 -30.01
CA GLY A 250 0.47 22.21 -30.62
C GLY A 250 1.15 21.20 -29.69
N HIS A 251 0.45 20.73 -28.65
CA HIS A 251 1.00 19.76 -27.71
C HIS A 251 1.37 18.44 -28.39
N ARG A 252 2.55 17.91 -28.04
CA ARG A 252 3.07 16.59 -28.41
C ARG A 252 3.41 15.87 -27.12
N LEU A 253 2.51 15.00 -26.65
CA LEU A 253 2.67 14.28 -25.40
C LEU A 253 2.84 12.79 -25.67
N PHE A 254 3.64 12.12 -24.87
CA PHE A 254 3.73 10.67 -24.89
C PHE A 254 3.81 10.11 -23.47
N GLU A 255 3.45 8.85 -23.31
CA GLU A 255 3.56 8.12 -22.05
C GLU A 255 4.02 6.69 -22.34
N VAL A 256 4.90 6.17 -21.47
CA VAL A 256 5.36 4.78 -21.52
C VAL A 256 5.21 4.18 -20.14
N ASP A 257 4.16 3.39 -19.96
CA ASP A 257 3.79 2.90 -18.64
C ASP A 257 2.86 1.68 -18.71
N ASP A 258 2.63 1.09 -17.54
CA ASP A 258 1.86 -0.13 -17.37
C ASP A 258 0.34 0.17 -17.43
N VAL A 259 -0.40 -0.71 -18.12
CA VAL A 259 -1.86 -0.80 -18.07
C VAL A 259 -2.26 -2.15 -17.48
N VAL A 260 -3.43 -2.21 -16.86
CA VAL A 260 -3.89 -3.42 -16.18
C VAL A 260 -5.18 -3.90 -16.83
N ARG A 261 -5.21 -5.18 -17.23
CA ARG A 261 -6.35 -5.80 -17.91
C ARG A 261 -6.74 -7.12 -17.25
N LEU A 262 -8.05 -7.36 -17.16
CA LEU A 262 -8.61 -8.68 -16.89
C LEU A 262 -8.73 -9.43 -18.22
N GLU A 263 -8.22 -10.66 -18.26
CA GLU A 263 -8.38 -11.55 -19.41
C GLU A 263 -9.56 -12.49 -19.17
N ALA A 264 -10.31 -12.84 -20.23
CA ALA A 264 -11.56 -13.58 -20.11
C ALA A 264 -11.44 -14.95 -19.40
N GLU A 265 -10.25 -15.54 -19.41
CA GLU A 265 -9.97 -16.87 -18.85
C GLU A 265 -9.22 -16.82 -17.51
N SER A 266 -8.91 -15.63 -16.97
CA SER A 266 -8.15 -15.47 -15.72
C SER A 266 -8.80 -14.44 -14.78
N PRO A 267 -9.04 -14.80 -13.51
CA PRO A 267 -9.44 -13.82 -12.50
C PRO A 267 -8.28 -12.92 -12.06
N GLU A 268 -7.03 -13.27 -12.41
CA GLU A 268 -5.86 -12.47 -12.09
C GLU A 268 -5.62 -11.41 -13.19
N PRO A 269 -5.45 -10.13 -12.79
CA PRO A 269 -5.15 -9.08 -13.74
C PRO A 269 -3.73 -9.22 -14.29
N VAL A 270 -3.56 -8.86 -15.56
CA VAL A 270 -2.28 -8.84 -16.26
C VAL A 270 -1.83 -7.41 -16.46
N GLU A 271 -0.57 -7.14 -16.13
CA GLU A 271 0.09 -5.87 -16.41
C GLU A 271 0.75 -5.93 -17.80
N LYS A 272 0.52 -4.90 -18.61
CA LYS A 272 1.05 -4.75 -19.97
C LYS A 272 1.75 -3.43 -20.12
N LEU A 273 2.97 -3.45 -20.63
CA LEU A 273 3.74 -2.24 -20.84
C LEU A 273 3.35 -1.64 -22.19
N ARG A 274 2.85 -0.40 -22.17
CA ARG A 274 2.42 0.29 -23.39
C ARG A 274 3.18 1.58 -23.62
N ALA A 275 3.19 2.01 -24.87
CA ALA A 275 3.59 3.35 -25.26
C ALA A 275 2.46 4.00 -26.04
N ALA A 276 2.06 5.20 -25.62
CA ALA A 276 1.07 6.00 -26.33
C ALA A 276 1.60 7.40 -26.57
N ALA A 277 1.13 8.05 -27.64
CA ALA A 277 1.42 9.45 -27.90
C ALA A 277 0.23 10.15 -28.55
N VAL A 278 0.12 11.44 -28.29
CA VAL A 278 -0.88 12.34 -28.85
C VAL A 278 -0.20 13.56 -29.47
N VAL A 279 -0.71 14.00 -30.62
CA VAL A 279 -0.33 15.25 -31.29
C VAL A 279 -1.61 16.06 -31.49
N GLN A 280 -1.64 17.31 -31.00
CA GLN A 280 -2.80 18.20 -31.09
C GLN A 280 -2.55 19.36 -32.05
N GLY A 281 -3.60 19.81 -32.74
CA GLY A 281 -3.60 21.04 -33.54
C GLY A 281 -3.21 20.79 -34.99
N ASN A 282 -2.57 21.77 -35.64
CA ASN A 282 -2.34 21.76 -37.09
C ASN A 282 -1.48 20.58 -37.60
N ALA A 283 -0.64 20.01 -36.73
CA ALA A 283 0.20 18.86 -37.06
C ALA A 283 -0.54 17.52 -36.90
N ALA A 284 -1.78 17.51 -36.39
CA ALA A 284 -2.56 16.30 -36.16
C ALA A 284 -3.12 15.74 -37.48
N GLY A 285 -2.26 15.06 -38.24
CA GLY A 285 -2.64 14.30 -39.43
C GLY A 285 -2.11 12.87 -39.39
N PHE A 286 -2.80 11.94 -40.06
CA PHE A 286 -2.43 10.52 -40.06
C PHE A 286 -0.97 10.27 -40.48
N ALA A 287 -0.46 11.03 -41.47
CA ALA A 287 0.92 10.90 -41.92
C ALA A 287 1.95 11.26 -40.84
N GLU A 288 1.63 12.25 -39.99
CA GLU A 288 2.50 12.67 -38.89
C GLU A 288 2.63 11.54 -37.87
N ILE A 289 1.49 11.06 -37.34
CA ILE A 289 1.51 10.02 -36.30
C ILE A 289 2.06 8.69 -36.83
N LYS A 290 1.79 8.37 -38.11
CA LYS A 290 2.40 7.22 -38.78
C LYS A 290 3.91 7.33 -38.85
N SER A 291 4.45 8.52 -39.15
CA SER A 291 5.91 8.71 -39.22
C SER A 291 6.58 8.48 -37.87
N VAL A 292 5.93 8.90 -36.78
CA VAL A 292 6.38 8.66 -35.41
C VAL A 292 6.39 7.16 -35.09
N VAL A 293 5.32 6.43 -35.42
CA VAL A 293 5.26 4.97 -35.22
C VAL A 293 6.36 4.25 -36.00
N VAL A 294 6.61 4.65 -37.26
CA VAL A 294 7.67 4.04 -38.10
C VAL A 294 9.06 4.34 -37.54
N ALA A 295 9.31 5.56 -37.08
CA ALA A 295 10.58 5.94 -36.45
C ALA A 295 10.81 5.15 -35.15
N LEU A 296 9.77 5.02 -34.32
CA LEU A 296 9.82 4.24 -33.09
C LEU A 296 10.06 2.76 -33.36
N ALA A 297 9.31 2.16 -34.30
CA ALA A 297 9.49 0.76 -34.68
C ALA A 297 10.93 0.46 -35.11
N ARG A 298 11.51 1.35 -35.94
CA ARG A 298 12.90 1.24 -36.39
C ARG A 298 13.90 1.23 -35.22
N GLU A 299 13.74 2.13 -34.26
CA GLU A 299 14.64 2.20 -33.08
C GLU A 299 14.48 0.98 -32.16
N LEU A 300 13.26 0.43 -32.10
CA LEU A 300 12.99 -0.80 -31.37
C LEU A 300 13.44 -2.06 -32.12
N GLY A 301 13.88 -1.95 -33.37
CA GLY A 301 14.18 -3.10 -34.24
C GLY A 301 12.95 -3.93 -34.61
N LYS A 302 11.76 -3.31 -34.58
CA LYS A 302 10.47 -3.92 -34.94
C LYS A 302 10.00 -3.43 -36.31
N GLU A 303 9.12 -4.22 -36.94
CA GLU A 303 8.42 -3.83 -38.17
C GLU A 303 6.91 -3.96 -37.96
N PHE A 304 6.18 -2.85 -38.17
CA PHE A 304 4.72 -2.84 -38.03
C PHE A 304 4.03 -2.71 -39.39
N GLY A 305 3.16 -3.67 -39.68
CA GLY A 305 2.19 -3.58 -40.77
C GLY A 305 1.00 -2.70 -40.37
N PHE A 306 0.51 -1.88 -41.32
CA PHE A 306 -0.65 -1.02 -41.11
C PHE A 306 -1.84 -1.58 -41.88
N ARG A 307 -2.94 -1.86 -41.18
CA ARG A 307 -4.22 -2.29 -41.79
C ARG A 307 -5.32 -1.29 -41.42
N PRO A 308 -6.30 -1.00 -42.30
CA PRO A 308 -7.41 -0.11 -41.95
C PRO A 308 -8.08 -0.55 -40.65
N SER A 309 -8.26 0.39 -39.72
CA SER A 309 -8.93 0.12 -38.44
C SER A 309 -10.43 0.42 -38.54
N ALA A 310 -11.23 -0.39 -37.85
CA ALA A 310 -12.65 -0.15 -37.61
C ALA A 310 -12.92 0.40 -36.19
N ASP A 311 -11.87 0.74 -35.44
CA ASP A 311 -11.97 1.27 -34.08
C ASP A 311 -12.66 2.65 -34.07
N ALA A 312 -13.73 2.77 -33.29
CA ALA A 312 -14.56 3.97 -33.20
C ALA A 312 -13.85 5.16 -32.55
N LEU A 313 -12.68 4.95 -31.95
CA LEU A 313 -11.78 6.00 -31.51
C LEU A 313 -11.32 6.90 -32.67
N PHE A 314 -11.20 6.35 -33.88
CA PHE A 314 -10.67 7.06 -35.03
C PHE A 314 -11.77 7.52 -36.00
N LEU A 315 -11.44 8.56 -36.77
CA LEU A 315 -12.24 9.00 -37.91
C LEU A 315 -12.21 7.91 -39.00
N GLU A 316 -13.37 7.62 -39.60
CA GLU A 316 -13.53 6.57 -40.60
C GLU A 316 -12.53 6.73 -41.76
N GLY A 317 -11.80 5.67 -42.08
CA GLY A 317 -10.76 5.68 -43.11
C GLY A 317 -9.46 6.42 -42.73
N ARG A 318 -9.35 6.93 -41.50
CA ARG A 318 -8.19 7.69 -40.98
C ARG A 318 -7.57 7.04 -39.74
N GLY A 319 -7.89 5.78 -39.48
CA GLY A 319 -7.29 4.93 -38.45
C GLY A 319 -6.66 3.67 -39.03
N ALA A 320 -5.63 3.17 -38.37
CA ALA A 320 -4.94 1.93 -38.74
C ALA A 320 -4.60 1.09 -37.51
N ASP A 321 -4.83 -0.21 -37.62
CA ASP A 321 -4.35 -1.22 -36.68
C ASP A 321 -2.90 -1.60 -37.05
N LEU A 322 -2.06 -1.70 -36.02
CA LEU A 322 -0.64 -2.00 -36.13
C LEU A 322 -0.42 -3.49 -35.86
N TYR A 323 0.30 -4.16 -36.75
CA TYR A 323 0.54 -5.61 -36.67
C TYR A 323 2.03 -5.94 -36.67
N GLU A 324 2.45 -6.77 -35.72
CA GLU A 324 3.76 -7.44 -35.69
C GLU A 324 3.55 -8.90 -36.13
N GLY A 325 3.79 -9.17 -37.42
CA GLY A 325 3.36 -10.42 -38.05
C GLY A 325 1.82 -10.53 -38.10
N GLU A 326 1.27 -11.52 -37.40
CA GLU A 326 -0.18 -11.71 -37.28
C GLU A 326 -0.78 -11.13 -35.99
N ARG A 327 0.06 -10.76 -35.01
CA ARG A 327 -0.38 -10.18 -33.73
C ARG A 327 -0.70 -8.69 -33.91
N LYS A 328 -1.89 -8.26 -33.47
CA LYS A 328 -2.21 -6.83 -33.35
C LYS A 328 -1.40 -6.26 -32.18
N ALA A 329 -0.47 -5.37 -32.48
CA ALA A 329 0.42 -4.73 -31.50
C ALA A 329 -0.10 -3.36 -31.04
N GLY A 330 -1.09 -2.78 -31.72
CA GLY A 330 -1.63 -1.48 -31.36
C GLY A 330 -2.50 -0.85 -32.43
N HIS A 331 -2.65 0.46 -32.35
CA HIS A 331 -3.43 1.26 -33.29
C HIS A 331 -2.89 2.70 -33.39
N ALA A 332 -3.18 3.37 -34.50
CA ALA A 332 -2.82 4.78 -34.72
C ALA A 332 -3.81 5.46 -35.67
N GLY A 333 -4.11 6.74 -35.45
CA GLY A 333 -5.08 7.45 -36.30
C GLY A 333 -5.41 8.88 -35.92
N GLU A 334 -6.22 9.50 -36.77
CA GLU A 334 -6.92 10.76 -36.48
C GLU A 334 -8.12 10.47 -35.57
N VAL A 335 -8.18 11.12 -34.40
CA VAL A 335 -9.22 10.91 -33.40
C VAL A 335 -10.57 11.39 -33.94
N HIS A 336 -11.62 10.63 -33.68
CA HIS A 336 -12.98 10.95 -34.12
C HIS A 336 -13.48 12.28 -33.50
N PRO A 337 -14.20 13.15 -34.25
CA PRO A 337 -14.70 14.43 -33.74
C PRO A 337 -15.53 14.33 -32.45
N GLU A 338 -16.37 13.30 -32.33
CA GLU A 338 -17.13 13.04 -31.10
C GLU A 338 -16.24 12.80 -29.87
N VAL A 339 -15.10 12.12 -30.01
CA VAL A 339 -14.14 11.93 -28.91
C VAL A 339 -13.48 13.26 -28.53
N ILE A 340 -13.15 14.08 -29.54
CA ILE A 340 -12.63 15.44 -29.34
C ILE A 340 -13.66 16.29 -28.56
N GLU A 341 -14.95 16.15 -28.84
CA GLU A 341 -16.02 16.85 -28.12
C GLU A 341 -16.21 16.30 -26.70
N ASN A 342 -16.23 14.97 -26.51
CA ASN A 342 -16.40 14.32 -25.21
C ASN A 342 -15.31 14.71 -24.21
N PHE A 343 -14.05 14.71 -24.66
CA PHE A 343 -12.93 15.21 -23.86
C PHE A 343 -12.80 16.72 -23.88
N HIS A 344 -13.67 17.43 -24.60
CA HIS A 344 -13.59 18.86 -24.79
C HIS A 344 -12.16 19.25 -25.23
N LEU A 345 -11.69 18.92 -26.42
CA LEU A 345 -10.29 19.23 -26.80
C LEU A 345 -10.20 20.47 -27.69
N GLY A 346 -11.26 20.77 -28.44
CA GLY A 346 -11.41 21.98 -29.27
C GLY A 346 -10.48 22.04 -30.49
N LEU A 347 -9.54 21.11 -30.62
CA LEU A 347 -8.58 21.02 -31.72
C LEU A 347 -8.47 19.57 -32.19
N PRO A 348 -8.12 19.32 -33.47
CA PRO A 348 -7.82 17.99 -33.97
C PRO A 348 -6.71 17.31 -33.17
N VAL A 349 -6.84 15.99 -32.98
CA VAL A 349 -5.84 15.15 -32.30
C VAL A 349 -5.58 13.91 -33.14
N THR A 350 -4.32 13.52 -33.24
CA THR A 350 -3.90 12.19 -33.69
C THR A 350 -3.21 11.47 -32.56
N LEU A 351 -3.34 10.16 -32.51
CA LEU A 351 -2.67 9.35 -31.50
C LEU A 351 -2.20 8.01 -32.04
N PHE A 352 -1.24 7.41 -31.33
CA PHE A 352 -0.98 5.98 -31.40
C PHE A 352 -0.94 5.40 -29.98
N GLU A 353 -1.22 4.12 -29.87
CA GLU A 353 -0.92 3.30 -28.70
C GLU A 353 -0.45 1.93 -29.16
N ILE A 354 0.67 1.46 -28.60
CA ILE A 354 1.26 0.15 -28.86
C ILE A 354 1.57 -0.59 -27.57
N GLU A 355 1.38 -1.90 -27.60
CA GLU A 355 1.89 -2.85 -26.62
C GLU A 355 3.37 -3.16 -26.93
N LEU A 356 4.23 -3.05 -25.93
CA LEU A 356 5.67 -3.21 -26.11
C LEU A 356 6.14 -4.65 -25.87
N ASP A 357 5.46 -5.36 -24.97
CA ASP A 357 5.72 -6.75 -24.58
C ASP A 357 5.07 -7.79 -25.50
#